data_AF-A0Z9D7-F1
#
_entry.id   AF-A0Z9D7-F1
#
_cell.length_a   1.000
_cell.length_b   1.000
_cell.length_c   1.000
_cell.angle_alpha   90.00
_cell.angle_beta   90.00
_cell.angle_gamma   90.00
#
_symmetry.space_group_name_H-M   'P 1'
#
loop_
_entity.id
_entity.type
_entity.pdbx_description
1 polymer ?
#
loop_
_entity_poly.entity_id
_entity_poly.type
_entity_poly.pdbx_seq_one_letter_code
_entity_poly.pdbx_strand_id
1 'polypeptide(L)'
;MFDSKKDADAHDKMLELADGFRTLFETQVEGISEQDAENIGLLLSMNKHVLIAACKGNPDLLGGIGQDNEEETASNITPLTAKA
;
A
#
# COMPACT_ATOMS: atom_id res chain seq x y z
N MET A 1 1.59 -15.79 -1.87
CA MET A 1 0.75 -16.47 -2.88
C MET A 1 -0.67 -16.00 -2.62
N PHE A 2 -1.35 -15.40 -3.59
CA PHE A 2 -2.68 -14.80 -3.37
C PHE A 2 -3.74 -15.90 -3.20
N ASP A 3 -4.60 -15.73 -2.19
CA ASP A 3 -5.67 -16.68 -1.87
C ASP A 3 -6.81 -16.64 -2.90
N SER A 4 -6.94 -15.53 -3.64
CA SER A 4 -7.93 -15.37 -4.70
C SER A 4 -7.42 -14.55 -5.89
N LYS A 5 -8.04 -14.76 -7.06
CA LYS A 5 -7.79 -13.98 -8.28
C LYS A 5 -8.06 -12.48 -8.07
N LYS A 6 -9.07 -12.16 -7.27
CA LYS A 6 -9.44 -10.78 -6.96
C LYS A 6 -8.34 -10.06 -6.18
N ASP A 7 -7.69 -10.78 -5.26
CA ASP A 7 -6.61 -10.20 -4.44
C ASP A 7 -5.34 -10.00 -5.27
N ALA A 8 -5.06 -10.92 -6.21
CA ALA A 8 -4.01 -10.72 -7.21
C ALA A 8 -4.30 -9.48 -8.09
N ASP A 9 -5.51 -9.36 -8.64
CA ASP A 9 -5.90 -8.20 -9.46
C ASP A 9 -5.82 -6.88 -8.66
N ALA A 10 -6.14 -6.90 -7.36
CA ALA A 10 -6.06 -5.73 -6.50
C ALA A 10 -4.61 -5.35 -6.18
N HIS A 11 -3.75 -6.34 -5.96
CA HIS A 11 -2.33 -6.14 -5.75
C HIS A 11 -1.63 -5.61 -7.01
N ASP A 12 -1.95 -6.16 -8.19
CA ASP A 12 -1.37 -5.70 -9.46
C ASP A 12 -1.71 -4.23 -9.71
N LYS A 13 -2.96 -3.82 -9.44
CA LYS A 13 -3.37 -2.41 -9.53
C LYS A 13 -2.67 -1.51 -8.51
N MET A 14 -2.39 -2.03 -7.32
CA MET A 14 -1.63 -1.30 -6.31
C MET A 14 -0.18 -1.06 -6.79
N LEU A 15 0.46 -2.07 -7.38
CA LEU A 15 1.81 -1.94 -7.94
C LEU A 15 1.85 -0.97 -9.12
N GLU A 16 0.89 -1.06 -10.03
CA GLU A 16 0.77 -0.11 -11.16
C GLU A 16 0.63 1.34 -10.68
N LEU A 17 -0.16 1.58 -9.62
CA LEU A 17 -0.29 2.90 -9.03
C LEU A 17 1.01 3.37 -8.35
N ALA A 18 1.74 2.47 -7.68
CA ALA A 18 3.01 2.79 -7.04
C ALA A 18 4.06 3.23 -8.06
N ASP A 19 4.15 2.53 -9.19
CA ASP A 19 5.06 2.88 -10.28
C ASP A 19 4.70 4.23 -10.94
N GLY A 20 3.39 4.50 -11.06
CA GLY A 20 2.90 5.82 -11.48
C GLY A 20 3.33 6.94 -10.55
N PHE A 21 3.25 6.75 -9.23
CA PHE A 21 3.74 7.72 -8.24
C PHE A 21 5.26 7.87 -8.28
N ARG A 22 6.00 6.77 -8.35
CA ARG A 22 7.46 6.80 -8.49
C ARG A 22 7.87 7.67 -9.68
N THR A 23 7.33 7.39 -10.86
CA THR A 23 7.60 8.14 -12.10
C THR A 23 7.24 9.61 -11.95
N LEU A 24 6.11 9.92 -11.32
CA LEU A 24 5.70 11.29 -11.02
C LEU A 24 6.74 12.00 -10.16
N PHE A 25 7.20 11.38 -9.08
CA PHE A 25 8.17 11.99 -8.18
C PHE A 25 9.54 12.16 -8.82
N GLU A 26 10.06 11.15 -9.52
CA GLU A 26 11.31 11.26 -10.28
C GLU A 26 11.28 12.39 -11.31
N THR A 27 10.11 12.64 -11.91
CA THR A 27 9.94 13.69 -12.93
C THR A 27 9.73 15.08 -12.33
N GLN A 28 9.05 15.19 -11.19
CA GLN A 28 8.60 16.48 -10.64
C GLN A 28 9.40 16.96 -9.41
N VAL A 29 10.07 16.07 -8.69
CA VAL A 29 10.78 16.38 -7.45
C VAL A 29 12.28 16.33 -7.70
N GLU A 30 12.89 17.50 -7.88
CA GLU A 30 14.34 17.60 -8.07
C GLU A 30 15.09 17.11 -6.81
N GLY A 31 16.05 16.21 -7.01
CA GLY A 31 16.89 15.67 -5.94
C GLY A 31 16.30 14.49 -5.16
N ILE A 32 15.13 13.96 -5.56
CA ILE A 32 14.64 12.69 -5.01
C ILE A 32 15.47 11.52 -5.55
N SER A 33 15.78 10.55 -4.69
CA SER A 33 16.38 9.30 -5.15
C SER A 33 15.32 8.35 -5.72
N GLU A 34 15.72 7.46 -6.63
CA GLU A 34 14.84 6.39 -7.14
C GLU A 34 14.24 5.56 -6.01
N GLN A 35 15.05 5.24 -5.00
CA GLN A 35 14.60 4.47 -3.84
C GLN A 35 13.56 5.22 -3.01
N ASP A 36 13.73 6.54 -2.81
CA ASP A 36 12.75 7.35 -2.09
C ASP A 36 11.44 7.47 -2.89
N ALA A 37 11.54 7.67 -4.20
CA ALA A 37 10.37 7.74 -5.08
C ALA A 37 9.56 6.44 -5.07
N GLU A 38 10.24 5.29 -5.13
CA GLU A 38 9.62 3.97 -5.01
C GLU A 38 8.98 3.77 -3.64
N ASN A 39 9.71 4.05 -2.55
CA ASN A 39 9.21 3.88 -1.18
C ASN A 39 7.97 4.73 -0.91
N ILE A 40 7.98 5.99 -1.34
CA ILE A 40 6.83 6.89 -1.19
C ILE A 40 5.67 6.42 -2.07
N GLY A 41 5.93 6.03 -3.32
CA GLY A 41 4.91 5.52 -4.22
C GLY A 41 4.21 4.29 -3.66
N LEU A 42 4.96 3.33 -3.12
CA LEU A 42 4.41 2.14 -2.50
C LEU A 42 3.59 2.46 -1.25
N LEU A 43 4.11 3.31 -0.35
CA LEU A 43 3.42 3.75 0.87
C LEU A 43 2.04 4.36 0.54
N LEU A 44 1.99 5.26 -0.45
CA LEU A 44 0.76 5.92 -0.87
C LEU A 44 -0.23 4.96 -1.52
N SER A 45 0.25 4.02 -2.35
CA SER A 45 -0.59 3.03 -3.02
C SER A 45 -1.20 2.00 -2.06
N MET A 46 -0.45 1.55 -1.05
CA MET A 46 -0.97 0.69 0.02
C MET A 46 -2.08 1.40 0.80
N ASN A 47 -1.94 2.70 1.02
CA ASN A 47 -2.89 3.53 1.76
C ASN A 47 -3.89 4.28 0.86
N LYS A 48 -4.13 3.80 -0.39
CA LYS A 48 -4.93 4.51 -1.40
C LYS A 48 -6.31 4.96 -0.90
N HIS A 49 -6.94 4.18 -0.02
CA HIS A 49 -8.26 4.50 0.51
C HIS A 49 -8.23 5.73 1.41
N VAL A 50 -7.25 5.80 2.31
CA VAL A 50 -7.01 6.94 3.20
C VAL A 50 -6.60 8.16 2.38
N LEU A 51 -5.71 7.96 1.39
CA LEU A 51 -5.27 9.03 0.49
C LEU A 51 -6.43 9.65 -0.30
N ILE A 52 -7.30 8.83 -0.89
CA ILE A 52 -8.49 9.30 -1.62
C ILE A 52 -9.43 10.06 -0.68
N ALA A 53 -9.65 9.56 0.54
CA ALA A 53 -10.50 10.23 1.53
C ALA A 53 -9.91 11.59 1.95
N ALA A 54 -8.59 11.66 2.12
CA ALA A 54 -7.90 12.91 2.39
C ALA A 54 -8.09 13.93 1.25
N CYS A 55 -7.84 13.51 0.01
CA CYS A 55 -8.00 14.36 -1.18
C CYS A 55 -9.46 14.80 -1.42
N LYS A 56 -10.45 14.10 -0.88
CA LYS A 56 -11.88 14.46 -0.98
C LYS A 56 -12.34 15.54 0.01
N GLY A 57 -11.44 16.03 0.86
CA GLY A 57 -11.73 17.12 1.80
C GLY A 57 -11.58 16.77 3.28
N ASN A 58 -10.92 15.66 3.60
CA ASN A 58 -10.59 15.31 4.99
C ASN A 58 -9.06 15.14 5.18
N PRO A 59 -8.28 16.23 5.05
CA PRO A 59 -6.82 16.16 5.09
C PRO A 59 -6.26 15.61 6.41
N ASP A 60 -7.02 15.68 7.51
CA ASP A 60 -6.65 15.15 8.82
C ASP A 60 -6.34 13.65 8.79
N LEU A 61 -6.90 12.92 7.81
CA LEU A 61 -6.65 11.49 7.63
C LEU A 61 -5.22 11.16 7.17
N LEU A 62 -4.47 12.14 6.62
CA LEU A 62 -3.09 11.92 6.18
C LEU A 62 -2.18 11.48 7.33
N GLY A 63 -2.45 11.91 8.57
CA GLY A 63 -1.68 11.51 9.75
C GLY A 63 -1.77 10.01 10.07
N GLY A 64 -2.73 9.29 9.48
CA GLY A 64 -2.86 7.84 9.61
C GLY A 64 -2.05 7.04 8.58
N ILE A 65 -1.49 7.68 7.55
CA ILE A 65 -0.67 6.98 6.55
C ILE A 65 0.66 6.56 7.19
N GLY A 66 0.99 5.27 7.12
CA GLY A 66 2.19 4.71 7.74
C GLY A 66 2.07 4.44 9.24
N GLN A 67 0.87 4.58 9.82
CA GLN A 67 0.53 3.93 11.08
C GLN A 67 0.08 2.50 10.74
N ASP A 68 0.80 1.51 11.23
CA ASP A 68 0.68 0.10 10.82
C ASP A 68 -0.77 -0.41 10.90
N ASN A 69 -1.41 -0.62 9.73
CA ASN A 69 -2.49 -1.58 9.61
C ASN A 69 -1.85 -2.95 9.35
N GLU A 70 -1.42 -3.62 10.43
CA GLU A 70 -1.04 -5.04 10.45
C GLU A 70 -2.22 -5.99 10.15
N GLU A 71 -3.40 -5.50 9.78
CA GLU A 71 -4.60 -6.30 9.58
C GLU A 71 -4.91 -6.58 8.10
N GLU A 72 -3.98 -7.13 7.31
CA GLU A 72 -4.39 -7.88 6.09
C GLU A 72 -3.39 -8.93 5.57
N THR A 73 -2.45 -9.42 6.40
CA THR A 73 -1.64 -10.62 6.07
C THR A 73 -1.63 -11.68 7.17
N ALA A 74 -2.74 -11.82 7.90
CA ALA A 74 -2.97 -12.94 8.83
C ALA A 74 -4.12 -13.84 8.37
N SER A 75 -4.15 -14.19 7.07
CA SER A 75 -4.97 -15.30 6.59
C SER A 75 -4.34 -16.61 7.07
N ASN A 76 -4.96 -17.19 8.10
CA ASN A 76 -5.06 -18.61 8.39
C ASN A 76 -3.76 -19.43 8.56
N ILE A 77 -3.19 -19.40 9.77
CA ILE A 77 -2.53 -20.58 10.32
C ILE A 77 -3.22 -20.93 11.62
N THR A 78 -4.31 -21.71 11.53
CA THR A 78 -4.86 -22.38 12.71
C THR A 78 -3.81 -23.38 13.22
N PRO A 79 -3.28 -23.28 14.45
CA PRO A 79 -2.38 -24.31 14.96
C PRO A 79 -3.15 -25.61 15.11
N LEU A 80 -2.75 -26.63 14.35
CA LEU A 80 -3.27 -28.00 14.47
C LEU A 80 -2.95 -28.49 15.89
N THR A 81 -3.94 -28.50 16.78
CA THR A 81 -3.80 -29.12 18.09
C THR A 81 -3.74 -30.64 17.89
N ALA A 82 -2.52 -31.19 17.92
CA ALA A 82 -2.32 -32.62 18.07
C ALA A 82 -2.67 -33.00 19.52
N LYS A 83 -3.87 -33.55 19.73
CA LYS A 83 -4.19 -34.27 20.97
C LYS A 83 -3.42 -35.60 20.98
N ALA A 84 -2.54 -35.75 21.97
CA ALA A 84 -1.99 -37.03 22.40
C ALA A 84 -3.01 -37.77 23.29
#